data_AF-L1PA60-F1
#
_entry.id   AF-L1PA60-F1
#
_cell.length_a   1.000
_cell.length_b   1.000
_cell.length_c   1.000
_cell.angle_alpha   90.00
_cell.angle_beta   90.00
_cell.angle_gamma   90.00
#
_symmetry.space_group_name_H-M   'P 1'
#
loop_
_entity.id
_entity.type
_entity.pdbx_description
1 polymer ?
#
loop_
_entity_poly.entity_id
_entity_poly.type
_entity_poly.pdbx_seq_one_letter_code
_entity_poly.pdbx_strand_id
1 'polypeptide(L)'
;MKAIKTLVTSILLVATFATTQAQDSKAVDINNTSVVKQKPHCLHYQSIYTTKEANFDECLNDWIVNNLNYPQEALNKKIKGNVKVYYLIDKKGNFSVQKVEGEPILAAEGKRLFQKFPKMAPAKDAQGREIDVQGIYPLEFDFDVVK
;
A
#
# COMPACT_ATOMS: atom_id res chain seq x y z
N MET A 1 2.50 -70.56 -28.74
CA MET A 1 2.81 -69.93 -27.44
C MET A 1 3.88 -68.87 -27.62
N LYS A 2 3.55 -67.63 -27.24
CA LYS A 2 4.38 -66.53 -26.69
C LYS A 2 3.94 -65.20 -27.30
N ALA A 3 3.06 -64.54 -26.54
CA ALA A 3 2.71 -63.15 -26.69
C ALA A 3 3.87 -62.27 -26.23
N ILE A 4 4.18 -61.21 -26.97
CA ILE A 4 4.89 -60.05 -26.44
C ILE A 4 4.04 -58.83 -26.81
N LYS A 5 3.40 -58.30 -25.76
CA LYS A 5 2.65 -57.04 -25.70
C LYS A 5 3.62 -55.85 -25.77
N THR A 6 3.04 -54.65 -25.72
CA THR A 6 3.66 -53.32 -25.49
C THR A 6 4.29 -52.66 -26.72
N LEU A 7 4.08 -51.37 -27.00
CA LEU A 7 3.22 -50.32 -26.44
C LEU A 7 3.33 -49.15 -27.42
N VAL A 8 2.22 -48.52 -27.79
CA VAL A 8 2.22 -47.30 -28.62
C VAL A 8 2.71 -46.14 -27.76
N THR A 9 3.89 -45.61 -28.03
CA THR A 9 4.37 -44.36 -27.41
C THR A 9 4.20 -43.20 -28.39
N SER A 10 2.98 -42.65 -28.40
CA SER A 10 2.66 -41.37 -29.00
C SER A 10 3.40 -40.25 -28.25
N ILE A 11 4.31 -39.57 -28.94
CA ILE A 11 4.98 -38.36 -28.46
C ILE A 11 3.97 -37.20 -28.56
N LEU A 12 3.31 -36.90 -27.43
CA LEU A 12 2.51 -35.69 -27.29
C LEU A 12 3.44 -34.56 -26.82
N LEU A 13 3.81 -33.65 -27.72
CA LEU A 13 4.45 -32.38 -27.39
C LEU A 13 3.43 -31.52 -26.61
N VAL A 14 3.47 -31.60 -25.29
CA VAL A 14 2.73 -30.68 -24.42
C VAL A 14 3.52 -29.37 -24.40
N ALA A 15 3.02 -28.38 -25.12
CA ALA A 15 3.49 -27.01 -25.03
C ALA A 15 3.39 -26.54 -23.57
N THR A 16 4.54 -26.42 -22.91
CA THR A 16 4.65 -25.74 -21.63
C THR A 16 4.49 -24.25 -21.88
N PHE A 17 3.24 -23.80 -22.02
CA PHE A 17 2.89 -22.46 -21.59
C PHE A 17 3.21 -22.43 -20.11
N ALA A 18 4.40 -21.92 -19.77
CA ALA A 18 4.71 -21.50 -18.43
C ALA A 18 3.68 -20.41 -18.11
N THR A 19 2.54 -20.83 -17.55
CA THR A 19 1.71 -19.92 -16.78
C THR A 19 2.59 -19.52 -15.62
N THR A 20 3.25 -18.37 -15.76
CA THR A 20 3.76 -17.61 -14.64
C THR A 20 2.56 -17.40 -13.73
N GLN A 21 2.38 -18.30 -12.77
CA GLN A 21 1.47 -18.06 -11.68
C GLN A 21 2.09 -16.88 -10.94
N ALA A 22 1.49 -15.70 -11.14
CA ALA A 22 1.69 -14.57 -10.26
C ALA A 22 1.29 -15.06 -8.88
N GLN A 23 2.28 -15.46 -8.08
CA GLN A 23 2.07 -15.74 -6.67
C GLN A 23 1.55 -14.43 -6.07
N ASP A 24 0.25 -14.40 -5.76
CA ASP A 24 -0.36 -13.42 -4.86
C ASP A 24 0.40 -13.47 -3.53
N SER A 25 1.44 -12.65 -3.40
CA SER A 25 1.99 -12.33 -2.09
C SER A 25 0.93 -11.51 -1.36
N LYS A 26 0.17 -12.16 -0.46
CA LYS A 26 -0.68 -11.43 0.49
C LYS A 26 0.20 -10.40 1.20
N ALA A 27 -0.14 -9.12 1.03
CA ALA A 27 0.58 -8.02 1.64
C ALA A 27 0.66 -8.18 3.16
N VAL A 28 1.83 -7.89 3.71
CA VAL A 28 2.11 -8.01 5.15
C VAL A 28 1.59 -6.77 5.87
N ASP A 29 1.01 -6.91 7.05
CA ASP A 29 0.67 -5.75 7.87
C ASP A 29 1.95 -4.95 8.18
N ILE A 30 1.93 -3.64 7.91
CA ILE A 30 3.09 -2.74 8.05
C ILE A 30 3.64 -2.67 9.49
N ASN A 31 2.82 -3.01 10.49
CA ASN A 31 3.21 -3.04 11.90
C ASN A 31 3.64 -4.43 12.38
N ASN A 32 3.65 -5.45 11.51
CA ASN A 32 4.18 -6.77 11.84
C ASN A 32 5.71 -6.75 11.88
N THR A 33 6.27 -6.42 13.04
CA THR A 33 7.72 -6.30 13.26
C THR A 33 8.49 -7.62 13.17
N SER A 34 7.80 -8.77 13.21
CA SER A 34 8.43 -10.08 12.97
C SER A 34 8.89 -10.22 11.52
N VAL A 35 8.17 -9.59 10.58
CA VAL A 35 8.45 -9.69 9.13
C VAL A 35 9.03 -8.38 8.59
N VAL A 36 8.38 -7.24 8.87
CA VAL A 36 8.79 -5.92 8.38
C VAL A 36 9.96 -5.42 9.24
N LYS A 37 11.18 -5.50 8.70
CA LYS A 37 12.40 -5.01 9.38
C LYS A 37 12.75 -3.58 8.98
N GLN A 38 12.33 -3.16 7.79
CA GLN A 38 12.42 -1.78 7.35
C GLN A 38 11.06 -1.35 6.80
N LYS A 39 10.46 -0.30 7.36
CA LYS A 39 9.25 0.32 6.81
C LYS A 39 9.54 1.04 5.48
N PRO A 40 8.50 1.29 4.65
CA PRO A 40 8.65 2.18 3.50
C PRO A 40 9.14 3.57 3.94
N HIS A 41 9.83 4.30 3.07
CA HIS A 41 10.24 5.67 3.36
C HIS A 41 10.19 6.53 2.10
N CYS A 42 10.00 7.83 2.25
CA CYS A 42 9.93 8.76 1.14
C CYS A 42 11.32 9.05 0.56
N LEU A 43 11.38 9.07 -0.78
CA LEU A 43 12.62 9.31 -1.52
C LEU A 43 13.05 10.79 -1.51
N HIS A 44 12.06 11.70 -1.45
CA HIS A 44 12.23 13.15 -1.56
C HIS A 44 12.19 13.88 -0.22
N TYR A 45 11.84 13.19 0.86
CA TYR A 45 11.78 13.77 2.19
C TYR A 45 13.11 13.51 2.90
N GLN A 46 14.09 14.39 2.65
CA GLN A 46 15.42 14.32 3.26
C GLN A 46 15.58 15.50 4.22
N SER A 47 15.22 15.29 5.47
CA SER A 47 15.74 16.13 6.55
C SER A 47 17.12 15.59 6.93
N ILE A 48 18.13 16.47 6.99
CA ILE A 48 19.50 16.11 7.41
C ILE A 48 19.56 15.61 8.86
N TYR A 49 18.47 15.74 9.62
CA TYR A 49 18.36 15.34 11.02
C TYR A 49 17.54 14.05 11.24
N THR A 50 16.91 13.48 10.20
CA THR A 50 15.97 12.36 10.36
C THR A 50 16.58 11.03 9.89
N THR A 51 16.45 9.98 10.70
CA THR A 51 16.87 8.61 10.34
C THR A 51 15.93 8.01 9.28
N LYS A 52 16.41 7.03 8.48
CA LYS A 52 15.60 6.39 7.42
C LYS A 52 14.31 5.72 7.94
N GLU A 53 14.27 5.33 9.21
CA GLU A 53 13.15 4.62 9.84
C GLU A 53 12.07 5.57 10.41
N ALA A 54 12.45 6.77 10.86
CA ALA A 54 11.52 7.82 11.30
C ALA A 54 10.76 8.49 10.14
N ASN A 55 11.14 8.19 8.90
CA ASN A 55 10.69 8.87 7.70
C ASN A 55 9.24 8.55 7.27
N PHE A 56 8.70 7.36 7.60
CA PHE A 56 7.39 6.96 7.07
C PHE A 56 6.24 7.83 7.58
N ASP A 57 6.09 7.91 8.91
CA ASP A 57 4.98 8.62 9.55
C ASP A 57 5.14 10.14 9.36
N GLU A 58 6.38 10.66 9.48
CA GLU A 58 6.68 12.07 9.22
C GLU A 58 6.35 12.46 7.77
N CYS A 59 6.74 11.66 6.79
CA CYS A 59 6.45 11.98 5.39
C CYS A 59 4.95 11.93 5.09
N LEU A 60 4.21 10.97 5.66
CA LEU A 60 2.76 10.93 5.51
C LEU A 60 2.12 12.17 6.13
N ASN A 61 2.54 12.53 7.34
CA ASN A 61 2.03 13.71 8.02
C ASN A 61 2.29 14.99 7.20
N ASP A 62 3.51 15.17 6.71
CA ASP A 62 3.88 16.33 5.89
C ASP A 62 3.09 16.38 4.58
N TRP A 63 2.89 15.24 3.93
CA TRP A 63 2.02 15.17 2.76
C TRP A 63 0.60 15.64 3.08
N ILE A 64 0.04 15.20 4.20
CA ILE A 64 -1.31 15.57 4.63
C ILE A 64 -1.38 17.07 4.92
N VAL A 65 -0.47 17.60 5.73
CA VAL A 65 -0.45 19.03 6.09
C VAL A 65 -0.40 19.92 4.84
N ASN A 66 0.36 19.51 3.82
CA ASN A 66 0.54 20.31 2.60
C ASN A 66 -0.54 20.11 1.53
N ASN A 67 -1.33 19.03 1.59
CA ASN A 67 -2.22 18.66 0.49
C ASN A 67 -3.68 18.41 0.89
N LEU A 68 -3.99 18.31 2.19
CA LEU A 68 -5.34 18.10 2.70
C LEU A 68 -6.18 19.35 2.45
N ASN A 69 -7.34 19.16 1.82
CA ASN A 69 -8.33 20.21 1.64
C ASN A 69 -9.60 19.84 2.39
N TYR A 70 -10.01 20.65 3.35
CA TYR A 70 -11.32 20.46 3.98
C TYR A 70 -12.43 20.77 2.96
N PRO A 71 -13.33 19.83 2.62
CA PRO A 71 -14.38 20.10 1.66
C PRO A 71 -15.29 21.26 2.12
N GLN A 72 -15.48 22.27 1.28
CA GLN A 72 -16.25 23.47 1.65
C GLN A 72 -17.69 23.15 2.10
N GLU A 73 -18.33 22.18 1.44
CA GLU A 73 -19.67 21.73 1.85
C GLU A 73 -19.66 21.10 3.25
N ALA A 74 -18.60 20.37 3.62
CA ALA A 74 -18.45 19.81 4.96
C ALA A 74 -18.25 20.91 6.01
N LEU A 75 -17.47 21.96 5.70
CA LEU A 75 -17.34 23.14 6.56
C LEU A 75 -18.69 23.85 6.76
N ASN A 76 -19.42 24.11 5.68
CA ASN A 76 -20.71 24.80 5.73
C ASN A 76 -21.74 24.03 6.57
N LYS A 77 -21.69 22.70 6.50
CA LYS A 77 -22.56 21.78 7.26
C LYS A 77 -22.01 21.40 8.64
N LYS A 78 -20.84 21.92 9.03
CA LYS A 78 -20.14 21.58 10.29
C LYS A 78 -19.95 20.07 10.48
N ILE A 79 -19.61 19.38 9.40
CA ILE A 79 -19.38 17.94 9.38
C ILE A 79 -17.93 17.68 9.77
N LYS A 80 -17.71 17.07 10.93
CA LYS A 80 -16.40 16.57 11.38
C LYS A 80 -16.38 15.06 11.50
N GLY A 81 -15.20 14.46 11.55
CA GLY A 81 -15.09 13.02 11.82
C GLY A 81 -13.75 12.41 11.43
N ASN A 82 -13.67 11.10 11.66
CA ASN A 82 -12.50 10.30 11.32
C ASN A 82 -12.75 9.54 10.02
N VAL A 83 -11.75 9.57 9.14
CA VAL A 83 -11.68 8.80 7.90
C VAL A 83 -10.56 7.78 8.03
N LYS A 84 -10.83 6.51 7.74
CA LYS A 84 -9.83 5.44 7.70
C LYS A 84 -9.47 5.13 6.25
N VAL A 85 -8.20 5.32 5.90
CA VAL A 85 -7.67 5.00 4.57
C VAL A 85 -6.89 3.70 4.66
N TYR A 86 -7.43 2.65 4.05
CA TYR A 86 -6.76 1.36 3.92
C TYR A 86 -5.89 1.40 2.67
N TYR A 87 -4.62 1.08 2.81
CA TYR A 87 -3.64 1.21 1.73
C TYR A 87 -2.77 -0.04 1.56
N LEU A 88 -2.19 -0.14 0.37
CA LEU A 88 -1.16 -1.10 -0.01
C LEU A 88 0.02 -0.33 -0.61
N ILE A 89 1.22 -0.63 -0.15
CA ILE A 89 2.48 -0.20 -0.76
C ILE A 89 3.14 -1.47 -1.31
N ASP A 90 3.27 -1.53 -2.64
CA ASP A 90 3.87 -2.69 -3.30
C ASP A 90 5.41 -2.70 -3.13
N LYS A 91 6.04 -3.81 -3.48
CA LYS A 91 7.50 -3.97 -3.50
C LYS A 91 8.21 -3.02 -4.47
N LYS A 92 7.49 -2.37 -5.40
CA LYS A 92 8.03 -1.32 -6.26
C LYS A 92 7.93 0.06 -5.59
N GLY A 93 7.28 0.18 -4.43
CA GLY A 93 7.06 1.42 -3.69
C GLY A 93 5.85 2.23 -4.14
N ASN A 94 4.94 1.66 -4.94
CA ASN A 94 3.72 2.35 -5.36
C ASN A 94 2.67 2.30 -4.24
N PHE A 95 2.14 3.46 -3.85
CA PHE A 95 1.04 3.58 -2.91
C PHE A 95 -0.29 3.40 -3.63
N SER A 96 -1.20 2.61 -3.06
CA SER A 96 -2.54 2.41 -3.61
C SER A 96 -3.60 2.36 -2.50
N VAL A 97 -4.69 3.11 -2.71
CA VAL A 97 -5.84 3.12 -1.80
C VAL A 97 -6.71 1.89 -2.09
N GLN A 98 -6.90 1.04 -1.10
CA GLN A 98 -7.69 -0.18 -1.18
C GLN A 98 -9.15 0.06 -0.79
N LYS A 99 -9.35 0.82 0.30
CA LYS A 99 -10.67 1.16 0.84
C LYS A 99 -10.58 2.47 1.60
N VAL A 100 -11.67 3.22 1.64
CA VAL A 100 -11.82 4.36 2.54
C VAL A 100 -13.13 4.22 3.30
N GLU A 101 -13.09 4.40 4.61
CA GLU A 101 -14.26 4.40 5.49
C GLU A 101 -14.39 5.75 6.18
N GLY A 102 -15.61 6.23 6.36
CA GLY A 102 -15.91 7.51 7.01
C GLY A 102 -17.11 8.19 6.36
N GLU A 103 -17.41 9.40 6.82
CA GLU A 103 -18.45 10.24 6.24
C GLU A 103 -18.16 10.49 4.74
N PRO A 104 -19.09 10.21 3.81
CA PRO A 104 -18.80 10.16 2.36
C PRO A 104 -18.06 11.38 1.80
N ILE A 105 -18.42 12.59 2.22
CA ILE A 105 -17.75 13.82 1.74
C ILE A 105 -16.29 13.92 2.21
N LEU A 106 -16.00 13.50 3.44
CA LEU A 106 -14.65 13.47 4.00
C LEU A 106 -13.85 12.29 3.45
N ALA A 107 -14.49 11.12 3.27
CA ALA A 107 -13.89 9.94 2.68
C ALA A 107 -13.46 10.17 1.22
N ALA A 108 -14.22 10.93 0.45
CA ALA A 108 -13.85 11.35 -0.90
C ALA A 108 -12.54 12.15 -0.91
N GLU A 109 -12.36 13.05 0.07
CA GLU A 109 -11.13 13.82 0.23
C GLU A 109 -9.96 12.93 0.65
N GLY A 110 -10.15 12.04 1.63
CA GLY A 110 -9.13 11.07 2.02
C GLY A 110 -8.67 10.21 0.83
N LYS A 111 -9.60 9.77 -0.02
CA LYS A 111 -9.26 9.06 -1.27
C LYS A 111 -8.43 9.94 -2.21
N ARG A 112 -8.84 11.18 -2.48
CA ARG A 112 -8.13 12.11 -3.37
C ARG A 112 -6.70 12.36 -2.90
N LEU A 113 -6.52 12.58 -1.59
CA LEU A 113 -5.24 12.88 -0.96
C LEU A 113 -4.23 11.76 -1.18
N PHE A 114 -4.63 10.52 -0.92
CA PHE A 114 -3.75 9.36 -1.00
C PHE A 114 -3.61 8.77 -2.41
N GLN A 115 -4.55 9.00 -3.32
CA GLN A 115 -4.39 8.65 -4.74
C GLN A 115 -3.25 9.41 -5.42
N LYS A 116 -2.88 10.58 -4.91
CA LYS A 116 -1.79 11.41 -5.42
C LYS A 116 -0.49 11.23 -4.63
N PHE A 117 -0.48 10.33 -3.65
CA PHE A 117 0.68 10.14 -2.79
C PHE A 117 1.91 9.68 -3.62
N PRO A 118 3.08 10.29 -3.42
CA PRO A 118 4.26 10.01 -4.24
C PRO A 118 4.79 8.60 -4.00
N LYS A 119 5.54 8.11 -4.99
CA LYS A 119 6.23 6.83 -4.90
C LYS A 119 7.24 6.82 -3.74
N MET A 120 7.30 5.71 -3.02
CA MET A 120 8.18 5.50 -1.88
C MET A 120 9.32 4.53 -2.20
N ALA A 121 10.32 4.46 -1.32
CA ALA A 121 11.12 3.26 -1.19
C ALA A 121 10.28 2.16 -0.51
N PRO A 122 10.34 0.90 -0.98
CA PRO A 122 9.54 -0.19 -0.45
C PRO A 122 9.98 -0.63 0.95
N ALA A 123 9.10 -1.36 1.64
CA ALA A 123 9.44 -2.06 2.87
C ALA A 123 10.41 -3.23 2.58
N LYS A 124 11.19 -3.62 3.60
CA LYS A 124 12.09 -4.78 3.53
C LYS A 124 11.94 -5.72 4.71
N ASP A 125 12.16 -7.00 4.42
CA ASP A 125 12.24 -8.06 5.44
C ASP A 125 13.66 -8.23 6.02
N ALA A 126 13.84 -9.25 6.87
CA ALA A 126 15.11 -9.56 7.51
C ALA A 126 16.23 -9.99 6.54
N GLN A 127 15.88 -10.41 5.33
CA GLN A 127 16.82 -10.77 4.26
C GLN A 127 17.08 -9.57 3.33
N GLY A 128 16.51 -8.41 3.61
CA GLY A 128 16.60 -7.21 2.77
C GLY A 128 15.76 -7.29 1.49
N ARG A 129 14.83 -8.24 1.38
CA ARG A 129 13.96 -8.39 0.21
C ARG A 129 12.84 -7.36 0.29
N GLU A 130 12.52 -6.76 -0.86
CA GLU A 130 11.39 -5.84 -0.98
C GLU A 130 10.07 -6.61 -0.89
N ILE A 131 9.16 -6.13 -0.05
CA ILE A 131 7.89 -6.80 0.26
C ILE A 131 6.71 -5.86 0.11
N ASP A 132 5.56 -6.43 -0.28
CA ASP A 132 4.28 -5.72 -0.28
C ASP A 132 3.79 -5.57 1.17
N VAL A 133 3.41 -4.35 1.55
CA VAL A 133 2.87 -4.06 2.88
C VAL A 133 1.54 -3.32 2.80
N GLN A 134 0.66 -3.58 3.75
CA GLN A 134 -0.64 -2.91 3.87
C GLN A 134 -0.81 -2.31 5.26
N GLY A 135 -1.66 -1.29 5.34
CA GLY A 135 -1.94 -0.60 6.60
C GLY A 135 -3.18 0.25 6.55
N ILE A 136 -3.44 0.95 7.65
CA ILE A 136 -4.56 1.88 7.81
C ILE A 136 -3.98 3.20 8.28
N TYR A 137 -4.33 4.29 7.59
CA TYR A 137 -4.03 5.64 8.03
C TYR A 137 -5.30 6.34 8.52
N PRO A 138 -5.36 6.81 9.79
CA PRO A 138 -6.46 7.61 10.27
C PRO A 138 -6.28 9.08 9.87
N LEU A 139 -7.29 9.67 9.23
CA LEU A 139 -7.39 11.10 8.95
C LEU A 139 -8.47 11.69 9.85
N GLU A 140 -8.10 12.71 10.63
CA GLU A 140 -9.04 13.48 11.42
C GLU A 140 -9.41 14.76 10.66
N PHE A 141 -10.72 14.95 10.45
CA PHE A 141 -11.27 16.20 9.96
C PHE A 141 -11.95 16.90 11.12
N ASP A 142 -11.27 17.92 11.63
CA ASP A 142 -11.82 18.82 12.63
C ASP A 142 -11.77 20.25 12.06
N PHE A 143 -12.90 20.94 12.07
CA PHE A 143 -12.97 22.31 11.57
C PHE A 143 -12.44 23.31 12.61
N ASP A 144 -12.33 22.92 13.89
CA ASP A 144 -11.81 23.78 14.95
C ASP A 144 -10.30 24.07 14.79
N VAL A 145 -9.58 23.26 14.00
CA VAL A 145 -8.17 23.46 13.65
C VAL A 145 -7.95 24.23 12.35
N VAL A 146 -9.02 24.49 11.58
CA VAL A 146 -8.95 25.32 10.37
C VAL A 146 -9.01 26.78 10.80
N LYS A 147 -7.85 27.45 10.84
CA LYS A 147 -7.75 28.89 11.15
C LYS A 147 -8.25 29.77 10.01
#